data_AF-A0A0F9DT44-F1
#
_entry.id   AF-A0A0F9DT44-F1
#
_cell.length_a   1.000
_cell.length_b   1.000
_cell.length_c   1.000
_cell.angle_alpha   90.00
_cell.angle_beta   90.00
_cell.angle_gamma   90.00
#
_symmetry.space_group_name_H-M   'P 1'
#
loop_
_entity.id
_entity.type
_entity.pdbx_description
1 polymer ?
#
loop_
_entity_poly.entity_id
_entity_poly.type
_entity_poly.pdbx_seq_one_letter_code
_entity_poly.pdbx_strand_id
1 'polypeptide(L)'
;TCLEVAKTPRGDNIVVCANIDRVKHVKTKRGNNPGQPMCFLTISDSTYSIDHAVVFPDVFMKLKKLCKEELICLVYGQKLKGSFIIRDIQKLI
;
A
#
# COMPACT_ATOMS: atom_id res chain seq x y z
N THR A 1 6.68 -5.89 -11.31
CA THR A 1 7.57 -5.86 -10.13
C THR A 1 7.46 -4.52 -9.42
N CYS A 2 8.01 -4.37 -8.22
CA CYS A 2 8.02 -3.09 -7.49
C CYS A 2 8.77 -2.00 -8.25
N LEU A 3 9.84 -2.34 -9.00
CA LEU A 3 10.54 -1.40 -9.86
C LEU A 3 9.65 -0.86 -10.97
N GLU A 4 8.82 -1.72 -11.58
CA GLU A 4 7.88 -1.30 -12.62
C GLU A 4 6.82 -0.38 -12.03
N VAL A 5 6.25 -0.70 -10.86
CA VAL A 5 5.29 0.19 -10.17
C VAL A 5 5.89 1.58 -9.91
N ALA A 6 7.18 1.65 -9.58
CA ALA A 6 7.87 2.93 -9.36
C ALA A 6 8.01 3.75 -10.67
N LYS A 7 8.21 3.08 -11.80
CA LYS A 7 8.39 3.68 -13.14
C LYS A 7 7.08 3.96 -13.87
N THR A 8 5.99 3.27 -13.53
CA THR A 8 4.71 3.41 -14.20
C THR A 8 4.20 4.87 -14.14
N PRO A 9 3.65 5.41 -15.24
CA PRO A 9 2.98 6.69 -15.25
C PRO A 9 1.83 6.77 -14.23
N ARG A 10 1.36 7.99 -13.97
CA ARG A 10 0.25 8.22 -13.03
C ARG A 10 -1.05 7.69 -13.65
N GLY A 11 -1.90 7.08 -12.82
CA GLY A 11 -3.27 6.71 -13.17
C GLY A 11 -3.50 5.22 -13.40
N ASP A 12 -2.44 4.46 -13.65
CA ASP A 12 -2.58 3.03 -13.94
C ASP A 12 -2.89 2.21 -12.69
N ASN A 13 -3.78 1.23 -12.85
CA ASN A 13 -4.07 0.21 -11.85
C ASN A 13 -3.10 -0.96 -12.03
N ILE A 14 -2.44 -1.37 -10.95
CA ILE A 14 -1.36 -2.35 -10.98
C ILE A 14 -1.59 -3.38 -9.87
N VAL A 15 -1.36 -4.65 -10.18
CA VAL A 15 -1.21 -5.72 -9.20
C VAL A 15 0.28 -6.07 -9.11
N VAL A 16 0.82 -6.14 -7.90
CA VAL A 16 2.22 -6.55 -7.66
C VAL A 16 2.28 -7.53 -6.51
N CYS A 17 3.09 -8.59 -6.65
CA CYS A 17 3.46 -9.45 -5.53
C CYS A 17 4.61 -8.80 -4.77
N ALA A 18 4.45 -8.58 -3.47
CA ALA A 18 5.44 -7.90 -2.64
C ALA A 18 5.43 -8.38 -1.19
N ASN A 19 6.56 -8.22 -0.53
CA ASN A 19 6.69 -8.31 0.92
C ASN A 19 6.25 -6.99 1.54
N ILE A 20 5.56 -7.03 2.68
CA ILE A 20 5.34 -5.85 3.53
C ILE A 20 6.50 -5.77 4.51
N ASP A 21 7.42 -4.84 4.29
CA ASP A 21 8.63 -4.70 5.10
C ASP A 21 8.39 -3.87 6.36
N ARG A 22 7.50 -2.86 6.29
CA ARG A 22 7.21 -1.96 7.41
C ARG A 22 5.78 -1.47 7.40
N VAL A 23 5.16 -1.34 8.58
CA VAL A 23 3.83 -0.75 8.74
C VAL A 23 3.87 0.46 9.67
N LYS A 24 3.54 1.65 9.13
CA LYS A 24 3.40 2.87 9.91
C LYS A 24 1.93 3.27 10.04
N HIS A 25 1.35 3.00 11.20
CA HIS A 25 -0.01 3.44 11.53
C HIS A 25 -0.07 4.94 11.81
N VAL A 26 -1.04 5.62 11.21
CA VAL A 26 -1.31 7.04 11.45
C VAL A 26 -2.81 7.28 11.51
N LYS A 27 -3.20 8.44 12.03
CA LYS A 27 -4.56 8.97 11.89
C LYS A 27 -4.54 10.12 10.90
N THR A 28 -5.58 10.20 10.08
CA THR A 28 -5.82 11.35 9.21
C THR A 28 -5.97 12.63 10.04
N LYS A 29 -5.42 13.75 9.55
CA LYS A 29 -5.48 15.04 10.24
C LYS A 29 -6.57 15.97 9.68
N ARG A 30 -6.89 15.85 8.38
CA ARG A 30 -7.77 16.75 7.62
C ARG A 30 -8.47 15.96 6.49
N GLY A 31 -9.43 16.58 5.80
CA GLY A 31 -10.15 16.00 4.66
C GLY A 31 -11.47 15.32 5.08
N ASN A 32 -11.92 14.36 4.28
CA ASN A 32 -13.25 13.75 4.45
C ASN A 32 -13.37 12.82 5.66
N ASN A 33 -12.25 12.30 6.17
CA ASN A 33 -12.24 11.29 7.22
C ASN A 33 -11.32 11.66 8.41
N PRO A 34 -11.40 12.84 9.05
CA PRO A 34 -10.44 13.22 10.11
C PRO A 34 -10.47 12.27 11.31
N GLY A 35 -9.30 11.99 11.89
CA GLY A 35 -9.15 11.13 13.07
C GLY A 35 -9.25 9.62 12.79
N GLN A 36 -9.62 9.21 11.58
CA GLN A 36 -9.73 7.80 11.22
C GLN A 36 -8.34 7.17 10.99
N PRO A 37 -8.17 5.88 11.33
CA PRO A 37 -6.90 5.19 11.18
C PRO A 37 -6.61 4.86 9.71
N MET A 38 -5.35 4.94 9.34
CA MET A 38 -4.80 4.51 8.06
C MET A 38 -3.37 4.00 8.28
N CYS A 39 -2.71 3.48 7.24
CA CYS A 39 -1.29 3.17 7.32
C CYS A 39 -0.53 3.54 6.05
N PHE A 40 0.76 3.78 6.26
CA PHE A 40 1.77 3.72 5.21
C PHE A 40 2.48 2.38 5.31
N LEU A 41 2.65 1.72 4.17
CA LEU A 41 3.43 0.51 4.04
C LEU A 41 4.72 0.82 3.28
N THR A 42 5.81 0.22 3.73
CA THR A 42 6.96 -0.04 2.85
C THR A 42 6.75 -1.45 2.28
N ILE A 43 6.66 -1.57 0.96
CA ILE A 43 6.56 -2.86 0.27
C ILE A 43 7.75 -3.07 -0.67
N SER A 44 8.25 -4.30 -0.79
CA SER A 44 9.37 -4.59 -1.69
C SER A 44 9.25 -5.94 -2.40
N ASP A 45 9.96 -6.03 -3.51
CA ASP A 45 10.41 -7.30 -4.07
C ASP A 45 11.93 -7.22 -4.32
N SER A 46 12.52 -8.20 -4.99
CA SER A 46 13.95 -8.21 -5.32
C SER A 46 14.40 -7.05 -6.22
N THR A 47 13.48 -6.27 -6.79
CA THR A 47 13.78 -5.24 -7.79
C THR A 47 13.75 -3.83 -7.23
N TYR A 48 12.93 -3.55 -6.20
CA TYR A 48 12.77 -2.21 -5.64
C TYR A 48 11.96 -2.21 -4.34
N SER A 49 12.10 -1.15 -3.54
CA SER A 49 11.28 -0.89 -2.34
C SER A 49 10.47 0.40 -2.48
N ILE A 50 9.18 0.35 -2.15
CA ILE A 50 8.22 1.45 -2.24
C ILE A 50 7.82 1.88 -0.83
N ASP A 51 8.39 2.97 -0.33
CA ASP A 51 8.14 3.51 1.02
C ASP A 51 6.79 4.23 1.20
N HIS A 52 6.15 4.62 0.10
CA HIS A 52 4.94 5.43 0.10
C HIS A 52 3.75 4.66 -0.49
N ALA A 53 3.60 3.39 -0.10
CA ALA A 53 2.38 2.66 -0.36
C ALA A 53 1.33 3.03 0.71
N VAL A 54 0.16 3.49 0.30
CA VAL A 54 -0.82 4.14 1.20
C VAL A 54 -2.09 3.32 1.25
N VAL A 55 -2.55 2.96 2.44
CA VAL A 55 -3.86 2.35 2.66
C VAL A 55 -4.74 3.37 3.39
N PHE A 56 -5.64 4.05 2.65
CA PHE A 56 -6.54 5.06 3.22
C PHE A 56 -7.60 4.44 4.15
N PRO A 57 -8.25 5.24 5.03
CA PRO A 57 -9.11 4.70 6.09
C PRO A 57 -10.22 3.75 5.63
N ASP A 58 -10.90 4.07 4.54
CA ASP A 58 -11.99 3.29 3.96
C ASP A 58 -11.56 1.88 3.55
N VAL A 59 -10.33 1.75 3.04
CA VAL A 59 -9.71 0.47 2.69
C VAL A 59 -9.08 -0.18 3.93
N PHE A 60 -8.41 0.61 4.77
CA PHE A 60 -7.68 0.14 5.95
C PHE A 60 -8.60 -0.59 6.94
N MET A 61 -9.83 -0.12 7.14
CA MET A 61 -10.79 -0.78 8.02
C MET A 61 -11.08 -2.23 7.60
N LYS A 62 -11.02 -2.55 6.30
CA LYS A 62 -11.21 -3.90 5.76
C LYS A 62 -9.92 -4.71 5.81
N LEU A 63 -8.79 -4.07 5.52
CA LEU A 63 -7.49 -4.73 5.35
C LEU A 63 -6.59 -4.72 6.60
N LYS A 64 -7.06 -4.19 7.74
CA LYS A 64 -6.26 -4.01 8.95
C LYS A 64 -5.50 -5.28 9.38
N LYS A 65 -6.13 -6.45 9.23
CA LYS A 65 -5.52 -7.75 9.59
C LYS A 65 -4.37 -8.16 8.65
N LEU A 66 -4.35 -7.63 7.44
CA LEU A 66 -3.36 -7.89 6.39
C LEU A 66 -2.26 -6.83 6.34
N CYS A 67 -2.44 -5.68 6.98
CA CYS A 67 -1.40 -4.65 7.11
C CYS A 67 -0.42 -5.03 8.24
N LYS A 68 0.40 -6.05 8.01
CA LYS A 68 1.40 -6.56 8.96
C LYS A 68 2.75 -6.74 8.28
N GLU A 69 3.81 -6.50 9.03
CA GLU A 69 5.18 -6.75 8.58
C GLU A 69 5.39 -8.25 8.30
N GLU A 70 6.37 -8.57 7.45
CA GLU A 70 6.76 -9.92 7.05
C GLU A 70 5.68 -10.71 6.29
N LEU A 71 4.64 -10.03 5.81
CA LEU A 71 3.60 -10.64 4.98
C LEU A 71 3.97 -10.60 3.50
N ILE A 72 3.94 -11.76 2.83
CA ILE A 72 3.99 -11.85 1.37
C ILE A 72 2.57 -11.81 0.82
N CYS A 73 2.29 -10.88 -0.10
CA CYS A 73 0.94 -10.65 -0.58
C CYS A 73 0.89 -10.12 -2.02
N LEU A 74 -0.25 -10.33 -2.67
CA LEU A 74 -0.63 -9.57 -3.85
C LEU A 74 -1.23 -8.23 -3.40
N VAL A 75 -0.63 -7.14 -3.86
CA VAL A 75 -1.07 -5.78 -3.60
C VAL A 75 -1.69 -5.22 -4.87
N TYR A 76 -2.97 -4.87 -4.82
CA TYR A 76 -3.66 -4.15 -5.88
C TYR A 76 -3.75 -2.68 -5.52
N GLY A 77 -3.31 -1.81 -6.43
CA GLY A 77 -3.33 -0.38 -6.18
C GLY A 77 -3.22 0.46 -7.44
N GLN A 78 -3.17 1.77 -7.25
CA GLN A 78 -3.05 2.76 -8.32
C GLN A 78 -1.86 3.69 -8.07
N LYS A 79 -1.05 3.95 -9.11
CA LYS A 79 0.06 4.90 -9.00
C LYS A 79 -0.45 6.34 -9.05
N LEU A 80 -0.25 7.11 -7.97
CA LEU A 80 -0.65 8.52 -7.89
C LEU A 80 0.42 9.37 -7.21
N LYS A 81 0.86 10.44 -7.89
CA LYS A 81 1.78 11.48 -7.38
C LYS A 81 2.85 10.95 -6.40
N GLY A 82 3.73 10.07 -6.87
CA GLY A 82 4.84 9.52 -6.08
C GLY A 82 4.45 8.37 -5.14
N SER A 83 3.18 8.25 -4.77
CA SER A 83 2.65 7.19 -3.91
C SER A 83 2.01 6.05 -4.70
N PHE A 84 1.91 4.88 -4.08
CA PHE A 84 1.12 3.75 -4.58
C PHE A 84 -0.09 3.58 -3.68
N ILE A 85 -1.29 3.90 -4.18
CA ILE A 85 -2.50 3.88 -3.37
C ILE A 85 -3.10 2.48 -3.42
N ILE A 86 -3.04 1.77 -2.31
CA ILE A 86 -3.51 0.39 -2.19
C ILE A 86 -5.03 0.39 -2.07
N ARG A 87 -5.65 -0.46 -2.89
CA ARG A 87 -7.09 -0.68 -2.94
C ARG A 87 -7.49 -2.06 -2.42
N ASP A 88 -6.63 -3.05 -2.56
CA ASP A 88 -6.83 -4.39 -2.01
C ASP A 88 -5.50 -5.09 -1.70
N ILE A 89 -5.52 -6.04 -0.76
CA ILE A 89 -4.39 -6.91 -0.42
C ILE A 89 -4.92 -8.33 -0.31
N GLN A 90 -4.27 -9.26 -0.99
CA GLN A 90 -4.56 -10.69 -0.90
C GLN A 90 -3.33 -11.43 -0.37
N LYS A 91 -3.51 -12.16 0.73
CA LYS A 91 -2.44 -13.00 1.31
C LYS A 91 -2.14 -14.15 0.36
N LEU A 92 -0.86 -14.38 0.08
CA LEU A 92 -0.39 -15.59 -0.57
C LEU A 92 0.00 -16.57 0.54
N ILE A 93 -0.88 -17.55 0.82
CA ILE A 93 -0.73 -18.63 1.82
C ILE A 93 -0.91 -18.16 3.27
#